data_AF-A0A9D7F6Z7-F1
#
_entry.id   AF-A0A9D7F6Z7-F1
#
_cell.length_a   1.000
_cell.length_b   1.000
_cell.length_c   1.000
_cell.angle_alpha   90.00
_cell.angle_beta   90.00
_cell.angle_gamma   90.00
#
_symmetry.space_group_name_H-M   'P 1'
#
loop_
_entity.id
_entity.type
_entity.pdbx_description
1 polymer ?
#
loop_
_entity_poly.entity_id
_entity_poly.type
_entity_poly.pdbx_seq_one_letter_code
_entity_poly.pdbx_strand_id
1 'polypeptide(L)'
;MILVADSGSTKTDWVFIGSDGARRELSTAGFNPVLHDESMISGELKSRFAGIDLLDSVDKVFFYGAGCWDEKRSNVIVRAVQPFFPQAHILVEHDLLGAARSTCGNNPGIACILGTGSNSCLYDGREVVDNVTNLGYLLGDEGSGTHLGKMIIRAYFYRELPEDLALDMREHFPAEKRTFWTRFTGAAKPTSFSLPSPPGSPNGFPIPISRIWLNAPSANSSTAKSANTPATRICPFIS
;
A
#
# COMPACT_ATOMS: atom_id res chain seq x y z
N MET A 1 16.66 -16.68 10.25
CA MET A 1 15.28 -16.14 10.17
C MET A 1 15.10 -15.41 8.85
N ILE A 2 13.87 -15.24 8.34
CA ILE A 2 13.62 -14.33 7.20
C ILE A 2 12.79 -13.12 7.64
N LEU A 3 12.97 -12.01 6.94
CA LEU A 3 12.14 -10.81 7.06
C LEU A 3 11.49 -10.53 5.71
N VAL A 4 10.17 -10.33 5.70
CA VAL A 4 9.43 -9.94 4.50
C VAL A 4 8.84 -8.55 4.75
N ALA A 5 8.97 -7.66 3.76
CA ALA A 5 8.42 -6.32 3.78
C ALA A 5 7.54 -6.07 2.56
N ASP A 6 6.35 -5.53 2.79
CA ASP A 6 5.44 -5.02 1.75
C ASP A 6 5.26 -3.51 1.94
N SER A 7 5.81 -2.73 1.01
CA SER A 7 5.94 -1.27 1.10
C SER A 7 5.10 -0.55 0.05
N GLY A 8 3.99 0.01 0.51
CA GLY A 8 3.16 0.91 -0.28
C GLY A 8 3.56 2.38 -0.13
N SER A 9 2.77 3.27 -0.73
CA SER A 9 3.02 4.73 -0.62
C SER A 9 2.73 5.31 0.77
N THR A 10 1.93 4.63 1.60
CA THR A 10 1.47 5.15 2.90
C THR A 10 2.07 4.40 4.08
N LYS A 11 2.30 3.10 3.94
CA LYS A 11 2.73 2.21 5.01
C LYS A 11 3.66 1.13 4.45
N THR A 12 4.57 0.65 5.29
CA THR A 12 5.28 -0.61 5.07
C THR A 12 4.96 -1.58 6.18
N ASP A 13 4.52 -2.79 5.85
CA ASP A 13 4.36 -3.89 6.80
C ASP A 13 5.57 -4.82 6.73
N TRP A 14 6.08 -5.20 7.90
CA TRP A 14 7.25 -6.03 8.09
C TRP A 14 6.86 -7.26 8.90
N VAL A 15 7.28 -8.44 8.45
CA VAL A 15 7.01 -9.71 9.13
C VAL A 15 8.30 -10.49 9.28
N PHE A 16 8.74 -10.65 10.53
CA PHE A 16 9.80 -11.58 10.90
C PHE A 16 9.21 -12.98 10.95
N ILE A 17 9.88 -13.96 10.32
CA ILE A 17 9.42 -15.34 10.24
C ILE A 17 10.55 -16.27 10.68
N GLY A 18 10.36 -16.88 11.85
CA GLY A 18 11.26 -17.89 12.44
C GLY A 18 11.26 -19.21 11.68
N SER A 19 12.29 -20.04 11.92
CA SER A 19 12.39 -21.39 11.34
C SER A 19 11.30 -22.34 11.84
N ASP A 20 10.75 -22.07 13.02
CA ASP A 20 9.60 -22.74 13.62
C ASP A 20 8.25 -22.22 13.08
N GLY A 21 8.26 -21.22 12.20
CA GLY A 21 7.07 -20.56 11.66
C GLY A 21 6.50 -19.46 12.56
N ALA A 22 7.14 -19.14 13.70
CA ALA A 22 6.73 -18.02 14.55
C ALA A 22 6.81 -16.70 13.79
N ARG A 23 5.83 -15.82 14.00
CA ARG A 23 5.73 -14.53 13.30
C ARG A 23 5.72 -13.36 14.27
N ARG A 24 6.44 -12.29 13.91
CA ARG A 24 6.36 -11.00 14.59
C ARG A 24 6.18 -9.91 13.54
N GLU A 25 5.16 -9.09 13.74
CA GLU A 25 4.77 -8.04 12.81
C GLU A 25 5.18 -6.66 13.32
N LEU A 26 5.45 -5.75 12.39
CA LEU A 26 5.81 -4.36 12.62
C LEU A 26 5.37 -3.53 11.42
N SER A 27 5.03 -2.26 11.65
CA SER A 27 4.74 -1.32 10.56
C SER A 27 5.54 -0.03 10.69
N THR A 28 5.95 0.54 9.56
CA THR A 28 6.59 1.85 9.41
C THR A 28 5.82 2.71 8.39
N ALA A 29 6.27 3.95 8.18
CA ALA A 29 5.88 4.70 6.99
C ALA A 29 6.19 3.93 5.68
N GLY A 30 5.46 4.29 4.62
CA GLY A 30 5.68 3.78 3.27
C GLY A 30 6.97 4.31 2.65
N PHE A 31 7.70 3.46 1.92
CA PHE A 31 8.95 3.84 1.27
C PHE A 31 8.81 3.75 -0.23
N ASN A 32 9.18 4.83 -0.92
CA ASN A 32 9.23 4.86 -2.38
C ASN A 32 10.54 5.57 -2.77
N PRO A 33 11.52 4.86 -3.38
CA PRO A 33 12.83 5.43 -3.69
C PRO A 33 12.80 6.51 -4.77
N VAL A 34 11.63 6.77 -5.39
CA VAL A 34 11.39 7.94 -6.25
C VAL A 34 11.14 9.21 -5.43
N LEU A 35 10.56 9.06 -4.24
CA LEU A 35 10.09 10.17 -3.40
C LEU A 35 10.91 10.34 -2.12
N HIS A 36 11.52 9.26 -1.63
CA HIS A 36 12.23 9.21 -0.37
C HIS A 36 13.67 8.77 -0.62
N ASP A 37 14.62 9.55 -0.09
CA ASP A 37 16.04 9.21 -0.18
C ASP A 37 16.47 8.23 0.93
N GLU A 38 17.71 7.75 0.83
CA GLU A 38 18.32 6.81 1.77
C GLU A 38 18.28 7.32 3.22
N SER A 39 18.46 8.63 3.42
CA SER A 39 18.55 9.24 4.75
C SER A 39 17.19 9.26 5.45
N MET A 40 16.12 9.58 4.71
CA MET A 40 14.76 9.59 5.21
C MET A 40 14.32 8.17 5.60
N ILE A 41 14.60 7.19 4.73
CA ILE A 41 14.26 5.79 5.00
C ILE A 41 15.03 5.27 6.22
N SER A 42 16.35 5.49 6.26
CA SER A 42 17.20 5.05 7.38
C SER A 42 16.79 5.70 8.71
N GLY A 43 16.38 6.97 8.70
CA GLY A 43 15.90 7.67 9.90
C GLY A 43 14.65 7.03 10.51
N GLU A 44 13.66 6.72 9.66
CA GLU A 44 12.42 6.03 10.07
C GLU A 44 12.74 4.62 10.61
N LEU A 45 13.55 3.85 9.87
CA LEU A 45 13.94 2.50 10.28
C LEU A 45 14.72 2.49 11.59
N LYS A 46 15.62 3.45 11.81
CA LYS A 46 16.38 3.57 13.05
C LYS A 46 15.49 3.76 14.26
N SER A 47 14.45 4.59 14.15
CA SER A 47 13.48 4.78 15.23
C SER A 47 12.65 3.51 15.46
N ARG A 48 12.19 2.87 14.38
CA ARG A 48 11.24 1.75 14.50
C ARG A 48 11.88 0.42 14.87
N PHE A 49 13.11 0.18 14.43
CA PHE A 49 13.88 -1.02 14.75
C PHE A 49 14.64 -0.93 16.08
N ALA A 50 14.63 0.24 16.74
CA ALA A 50 15.22 0.39 18.06
C ALA A 50 14.62 -0.61 19.06
N GLY A 51 15.47 -1.43 19.69
CA GLY A 51 15.05 -2.42 20.68
C GLY A 51 14.44 -3.70 20.10
N ILE A 52 14.53 -3.93 18.79
CA ILE A 52 14.22 -5.23 18.20
C ILE A 52 15.44 -6.15 18.38
N ASP A 53 15.24 -7.22 19.14
CA ASP A 53 16.23 -8.26 19.48
C ASP A 53 16.43 -9.32 18.40
N LEU A 54 15.62 -9.28 17.34
CA LEU A 54 15.64 -10.27 16.25
C LEU A 54 16.55 -9.88 15.07
N LEU A 55 17.02 -8.63 15.00
CA LEU A 55 17.69 -8.09 13.81
C LEU A 55 18.91 -8.92 13.40
N ASP A 56 19.73 -9.30 14.37
CA ASP A 56 20.96 -10.10 14.14
C ASP A 56 20.69 -11.55 13.71
N SER A 57 19.45 -12.04 13.87
CA SER A 57 19.05 -13.40 13.50
C SER A 57 18.47 -13.52 12.09
N VAL A 58 18.32 -12.41 11.39
CA VAL A 58 17.78 -12.36 10.02
C VAL A 58 18.87 -12.71 9.02
N ASP A 59 18.66 -13.77 8.24
CA ASP A 59 19.58 -14.23 7.19
C ASP A 59 19.20 -13.66 5.81
N LYS A 60 17.91 -13.37 5.61
CA LYS A 60 17.38 -12.88 4.33
C LYS A 60 16.28 -11.85 4.56
N VAL A 61 16.34 -10.76 3.80
CA VAL A 61 15.30 -9.73 3.74
C VAL A 61 14.71 -9.73 2.33
N PHE A 62 13.39 -9.91 2.23
CA PHE A 62 12.64 -9.76 0.98
C PHE A 62 11.79 -8.50 1.07
N PHE A 63 12.14 -7.48 0.31
CA PHE A 63 11.42 -6.21 0.28
C PHE A 63 10.69 -6.06 -1.05
N TYR A 64 9.37 -5.88 -1.00
CA TYR A 64 8.54 -5.56 -2.15
C TYR A 64 8.02 -4.15 -2.00
N GLY A 65 8.28 -3.27 -2.97
CA GLY A 65 7.98 -1.86 -2.79
C GLY A 65 7.57 -1.10 -4.04
N ALA A 66 6.64 -0.16 -3.85
CA ALA A 66 6.32 0.84 -4.86
C ALA A 66 7.57 1.66 -5.20
N GLY A 67 7.84 1.86 -6.49
CA GLY A 67 9.03 2.60 -6.92
C GLY A 67 10.28 1.75 -7.14
N CYS A 68 10.25 0.44 -6.85
CA CYS A 68 11.44 -0.43 -6.92
C CYS A 68 11.52 -1.24 -8.22
N TRP A 69 11.41 -0.59 -9.39
CA TRP A 69 11.35 -1.27 -10.70
C TRP A 69 12.69 -1.37 -11.43
N ASP A 70 13.75 -0.74 -10.91
CA ASP A 70 15.10 -0.86 -11.46
C ASP A 70 16.14 -0.94 -10.36
N GLU A 71 17.35 -1.35 -10.75
CA GLU A 71 18.47 -1.58 -9.83
C GLU A 71 18.88 -0.29 -9.10
N LYS A 72 18.85 0.87 -9.77
CA LYS A 72 19.23 2.15 -9.15
C LYS A 72 18.31 2.49 -7.98
N ARG A 73 17.00 2.36 -8.17
CA ARG A 73 15.98 2.64 -7.15
C ARG A 73 15.98 1.58 -6.05
N SER A 74 16.11 0.31 -6.43
CA SER A 74 16.22 -0.80 -5.49
C SER A 74 17.44 -0.65 -4.57
N ASN A 75 18.57 -0.18 -5.10
CA ASN A 75 19.78 0.08 -4.33
C ASN A 75 19.62 1.18 -3.26
N VAL A 76 18.70 2.14 -3.44
CA VAL A 76 18.39 3.12 -2.38
C VAL A 76 17.80 2.41 -1.16
N ILE A 77 16.90 1.45 -1.38
CA ILE A 77 16.31 0.64 -0.32
C ILE A 77 17.38 -0.27 0.31
N VAL A 78 18.19 -0.96 -0.50
CA VAL A 78 19.26 -1.83 0.01
C VAL A 78 20.20 -1.05 0.93
N ARG A 79 20.70 0.12 0.51
CA ARG A 79 21.61 0.93 1.33
C ARG A 79 20.97 1.42 2.62
N ALA A 80 19.69 1.75 2.59
CA ALA A 80 18.98 2.18 3.80
C ALA A 80 18.69 1.02 4.77
N VAL A 81 18.46 -0.19 4.27
CA VAL A 81 18.05 -1.36 5.07
C VAL A 81 19.25 -2.19 5.55
N GLN A 82 20.30 -2.34 4.74
CA GLN A 82 21.48 -3.16 5.03
C GLN A 82 22.15 -2.89 6.38
N PRO A 83 22.29 -1.63 6.86
CA PRO A 83 22.92 -1.35 8.15
C PRO A 83 22.20 -1.98 9.35
N PHE A 84 20.91 -2.29 9.23
CA PHE A 84 20.13 -2.94 10.29
C PHE A 84 20.23 -4.46 10.27
N PHE A 85 20.70 -5.05 9.17
CA PHE A 85 20.83 -6.49 8.97
C PHE A 85 22.18 -6.84 8.34
N PRO A 86 23.31 -6.66 9.04
CA PRO A 86 24.65 -6.70 8.43
C PRO A 86 25.01 -8.04 7.78
N GLN A 87 24.45 -9.14 8.27
CA GLN A 87 24.69 -10.49 7.76
C GLN A 87 23.62 -10.97 6.78
N ALA A 88 22.52 -10.22 6.61
CA ALA A 88 21.41 -10.65 5.79
C ALA A 88 21.66 -10.36 4.30
N HIS A 89 21.23 -11.30 3.46
CA HIS A 89 21.09 -11.05 2.03
C HIS A 89 19.76 -10.32 1.76
N ILE A 90 19.84 -9.13 1.16
CA ILE A 90 18.68 -8.27 0.88
C ILE A 90 18.30 -8.36 -0.59
N LEU A 91 17.05 -8.77 -0.83
CA LEU A 91 16.42 -8.79 -2.15
C LEU A 91 15.31 -7.75 -2.16
N VAL A 92 15.40 -6.81 -3.11
CA VAL A 92 14.42 -5.74 -3.30
C VAL A 92 13.77 -5.93 -4.66
N GLU A 93 12.45 -5.98 -4.67
CA GLU A 93 11.61 -6.19 -5.85
C GLU A 93 10.47 -5.18 -5.87
N HIS A 94 9.84 -5.00 -7.03
CA HIS A 94 8.69 -4.12 -7.14
C HIS A 94 7.42 -4.72 -6.51
N ASP A 95 6.53 -3.85 -6.05
CA ASP A 95 5.25 -4.20 -5.40
C ASP A 95 4.39 -5.20 -6.20
N LEU A 96 4.32 -5.05 -7.53
CA LEU A 96 3.55 -5.96 -8.38
C LEU A 96 4.02 -7.42 -8.29
N LEU A 97 5.33 -7.66 -8.16
CA LEU A 97 5.85 -9.02 -8.02
C LEU A 97 5.48 -9.60 -6.65
N GLY A 98 5.50 -8.77 -5.60
CA GLY A 98 5.00 -9.14 -4.27
C GLY A 98 3.51 -9.50 -4.31
N ALA A 99 2.69 -8.69 -4.99
CA ALA A 99 1.27 -8.94 -5.18
C ALA A 99 1.03 -10.23 -5.98
N ALA A 100 1.78 -10.47 -7.06
CA ALA A 100 1.65 -11.68 -7.86
C ALA A 100 2.04 -12.95 -7.09
N ARG A 101 3.20 -12.94 -6.41
CA ARG A 101 3.66 -14.08 -5.60
C ARG A 101 2.68 -14.42 -4.47
N SER A 102 2.10 -13.41 -3.83
CA SER A 102 1.16 -13.61 -2.71
C SER A 102 -0.22 -14.10 -3.16
N THR A 103 -0.69 -13.70 -4.35
CA THR A 103 -2.05 -14.03 -4.83
C THR A 103 -2.07 -15.23 -5.78
N CYS A 104 -1.10 -15.35 -6.68
CA CYS A 104 -1.02 -16.41 -7.68
C CYS A 104 -0.19 -17.62 -7.22
N GLY A 105 0.69 -17.45 -6.22
CA GLY A 105 1.63 -18.48 -5.84
C GLY A 105 2.55 -18.84 -7.01
N ASN A 106 2.75 -20.14 -7.27
CA ASN A 106 3.60 -20.62 -8.37
C ASN A 106 2.86 -20.80 -9.71
N ASN A 107 1.67 -20.21 -9.85
CA ASN A 107 0.83 -20.40 -11.02
C ASN A 107 0.77 -19.13 -11.87
N PRO A 108 0.68 -19.26 -13.21
CA PRO A 108 0.35 -18.13 -14.06
C PRO A 108 -0.96 -17.46 -13.66
N GLY A 109 -1.05 -16.14 -13.83
CA GLY A 109 -2.25 -15.39 -13.49
C GLY A 109 -2.12 -13.90 -13.76
N ILE A 110 -3.20 -13.16 -13.52
CA ILE A 110 -3.21 -11.71 -13.55
C ILE A 110 -3.29 -11.23 -12.10
N ALA A 111 -2.34 -10.39 -11.69
CA ALA A 111 -2.34 -9.77 -10.37
C ALA A 111 -2.61 -8.27 -10.50
N CYS A 112 -3.50 -7.77 -9.66
CA CYS A 112 -3.91 -6.37 -9.63
C CYS A 112 -3.72 -5.79 -8.24
N ILE A 113 -3.24 -4.55 -8.17
CA ILE A 113 -3.16 -3.74 -6.96
C ILE A 113 -4.24 -2.66 -7.06
N LEU A 114 -5.07 -2.53 -6.02
CA LEU A 114 -6.07 -1.47 -5.86
C LEU A 114 -5.90 -0.82 -4.49
N GLY A 115 -5.03 0.18 -4.40
CA GLY A 115 -4.73 0.92 -3.18
C GLY A 115 -4.86 2.43 -3.41
N THR A 116 -3.88 3.20 -2.93
CA THR A 116 -3.84 4.65 -3.22
C THR A 116 -3.78 4.92 -4.72
N GLY A 117 -2.97 4.15 -5.45
CA GLY A 117 -2.99 4.00 -6.90
C GLY A 117 -3.47 2.59 -7.29
N SER A 118 -3.48 2.29 -8.59
CA SER A 118 -3.82 0.97 -9.12
C SER A 118 -2.79 0.49 -10.13
N ASN A 119 -2.52 -0.81 -10.14
CA ASN A 119 -1.59 -1.38 -11.10
C ASN A 119 -1.99 -2.82 -11.46
N SER A 120 -1.50 -3.36 -12.57
CA SER A 120 -1.81 -4.74 -12.99
C SER A 120 -0.65 -5.38 -13.75
N CYS A 121 -0.52 -6.70 -13.65
CA CYS A 121 0.49 -7.43 -14.38
C CYS A 121 0.02 -8.84 -14.79
N LEU A 122 0.63 -9.35 -15.86
CA LEU A 122 0.60 -10.76 -16.22
C LEU A 122 1.81 -11.45 -15.58
N TYR A 123 1.52 -12.52 -14.84
CA TYR A 123 2.48 -13.32 -14.10
C TYR A 123 2.51 -14.74 -14.68
N ASP A 124 3.70 -15.32 -14.83
CA ASP A 124 3.87 -16.67 -15.42
C ASP A 124 4.03 -17.79 -14.37
N GLY A 125 3.93 -17.45 -13.08
CA GLY A 125 4.21 -18.35 -11.96
C GLY A 125 5.61 -18.17 -11.35
N ARG A 126 6.46 -17.33 -11.93
CA ARG A 126 7.78 -16.98 -11.41
C ARG A 126 8.05 -15.47 -11.44
N GLU A 127 7.82 -14.84 -12.59
CA GLU A 127 8.12 -13.44 -12.86
C GLU A 127 6.96 -12.71 -13.54
N VAL A 128 7.03 -11.37 -13.51
CA VAL A 128 6.08 -10.53 -14.25
C VAL A 128 6.54 -10.46 -15.70
N VAL A 129 5.72 -10.97 -16.61
CA VAL A 129 6.02 -11.06 -18.04
C VAL A 129 5.40 -9.94 -18.86
N ASP A 130 4.34 -9.30 -18.33
CA ASP A 130 3.75 -8.11 -18.92
C ASP A 130 3.16 -7.20 -17.83
N ASN A 131 3.19 -5.89 -18.08
CA ASN A 131 2.63 -4.87 -17.20
C ASN A 131 2.01 -3.76 -18.03
N VAL A 132 0.75 -3.44 -17.75
CA VAL A 132 0.12 -2.24 -18.31
C VAL A 132 0.67 -1.02 -17.58
N THR A 133 1.27 -0.11 -18.34
CA THR A 133 1.85 1.13 -17.81
C THR A 133 0.82 1.90 -17.00
N ASN A 134 1.10 2.06 -15.71
CA ASN A 134 0.34 2.96 -14.85
C ASN A 134 0.72 4.42 -15.15
N LEU A 135 -0.23 5.23 -15.62
CA LEU A 135 -0.04 6.66 -15.91
C LEU A 135 -0.21 7.56 -14.67
N GLY A 136 -0.35 6.96 -13.50
CA GLY A 136 -0.51 7.59 -12.20
C GLY A 136 -1.82 8.35 -12.05
N TYR A 137 -2.04 8.88 -10.85
CA TYR A 137 -3.32 9.50 -10.47
C TYR A 137 -3.85 10.56 -11.42
N LEU A 138 -2.99 11.27 -12.17
CA LEU A 138 -3.42 12.34 -13.07
C LEU A 138 -4.05 11.82 -14.36
N LEU A 139 -3.47 10.78 -14.97
CA LEU A 139 -3.83 10.28 -16.31
C LEU A 139 -4.39 8.86 -16.31
N GLY A 140 -4.28 8.12 -15.22
CA GLY A 140 -4.80 6.76 -15.06
C GLY A 140 -5.17 6.49 -13.61
N ASP A 141 -4.64 5.39 -13.05
CA ASP A 141 -4.98 4.88 -11.71
C ASP A 141 -6.49 4.54 -11.56
N GLU A 142 -7.14 4.07 -12.62
CA GLU A 142 -8.55 3.71 -12.61
C GLU A 142 -8.87 2.64 -11.56
N GLY A 143 -9.92 2.89 -10.77
CA GLY A 143 -10.34 2.02 -9.68
C GLY A 143 -9.53 2.19 -8.38
N SER A 144 -8.46 2.99 -8.39
CA SER A 144 -7.73 3.34 -7.16
C SER A 144 -8.55 4.20 -6.20
N GLY A 145 -8.11 4.26 -4.94
CA GLY A 145 -8.68 5.17 -3.94
C GLY A 145 -8.56 6.64 -4.36
N THR A 146 -7.50 7.04 -5.07
CA THR A 146 -7.35 8.41 -5.57
C THR A 146 -8.35 8.69 -6.70
N HIS A 147 -8.59 7.72 -7.60
CA HIS A 147 -9.59 7.84 -8.65
C HIS A 147 -11.00 7.97 -8.07
N LEU A 148 -11.38 7.08 -7.14
CA LEU A 148 -12.68 7.12 -6.47
C LEU A 148 -12.86 8.42 -5.66
N GLY A 149 -11.82 8.87 -4.95
CA GLY A 149 -11.85 10.14 -4.22
C GLY A 149 -12.12 11.34 -5.13
N LYS A 150 -11.46 11.40 -6.30
CA LYS A 150 -11.72 12.44 -7.30
C LYS A 150 -13.15 12.40 -7.84
N MET A 151 -13.68 11.20 -8.12
CA MET A 151 -15.05 11.03 -8.58
C MET A 151 -16.06 11.56 -7.55
N ILE A 152 -15.92 11.18 -6.27
CA ILE A 152 -16.82 11.62 -5.20
C ILE A 152 -16.77 13.14 -5.00
N ILE A 153 -15.57 13.73 -5.01
CA ILE A 153 -15.41 15.18 -4.84
C ILE A 153 -16.03 15.95 -6.00
N ARG A 154 -15.82 15.48 -7.23
CA ARG A 154 -16.43 16.07 -8.43
C ARG A 154 -17.95 16.00 -8.31
N ALA A 155 -18.51 14.83 -8.04
CA ALA A 155 -19.95 14.64 -7.91
C ALA A 155 -20.55 15.54 -6.81
N TYR A 156 -19.85 15.69 -5.68
CA TYR A 156 -20.27 16.59 -4.60
C TYR A 156 -20.34 18.05 -5.06
N PHE A 157 -19.28 18.59 -5.68
CA PHE A 157 -19.27 19.98 -6.13
C PHE A 157 -20.20 20.25 -7.32
N TYR A 158 -20.48 19.24 -8.14
CA TYR A 158 -21.40 19.34 -9.27
C TYR A 158 -22.86 19.07 -8.87
N ARG A 159 -23.11 18.77 -7.58
CA ARG A 159 -24.45 18.45 -7.05
C ARG A 159 -25.07 17.21 -7.72
N GLU A 160 -24.21 16.25 -8.06
CA GLU A 160 -24.58 14.96 -8.66
C GLU A 160 -24.71 13.86 -7.60
N LEU A 161 -24.29 14.12 -6.35
CA LEU A 161 -24.50 13.18 -5.24
C LEU A 161 -25.97 13.15 -4.79
N PRO A 162 -26.48 11.98 -4.40
CA PRO A 162 -27.69 11.85 -3.58
C PRO A 162 -27.68 12.79 -2.37
N GLU A 163 -28.87 13.26 -1.96
CA GLU A 163 -29.00 14.31 -0.93
C GLU A 163 -28.44 13.90 0.43
N ASP A 164 -28.68 12.65 0.83
CA ASP A 164 -28.12 12.02 2.03
C ASP A 164 -26.58 12.03 2.01
N LEU A 165 -25.96 11.57 0.92
CA LEU A 165 -24.50 11.59 0.77
C LEU A 165 -23.93 13.01 0.71
N ALA A 166 -24.66 13.96 0.12
CA ALA A 166 -24.25 15.36 0.10
C ALA A 166 -24.32 16.00 1.49
N LEU A 167 -25.28 15.61 2.33
CA LEU A 167 -25.36 16.01 3.74
C LEU A 167 -24.18 15.45 4.54
N ASP A 168 -23.91 14.15 4.42
CA ASP A 168 -22.78 13.49 5.08
C ASP A 168 -21.44 14.14 4.69
N MET A 169 -21.25 14.41 3.40
CA MET A 169 -20.07 15.11 2.89
C MET A 169 -19.92 16.51 3.48
N ARG A 170 -21.01 17.26 3.65
CA ARG A 170 -20.99 18.59 4.29
C ARG A 170 -20.61 18.52 5.76
N GLU A 171 -21.14 17.53 6.49
CA GLU A 171 -20.88 17.36 7.91
C GLU A 171 -19.44 16.93 8.18
N HIS A 172 -18.94 15.96 7.40
CA HIS A 172 -17.60 15.40 7.60
C HIS A 172 -16.50 16.26 6.98
N PHE A 173 -16.83 17.03 5.95
CA PHE A 173 -15.91 17.89 5.22
C PHE A 173 -16.49 19.30 5.05
N PRO A 174 -16.60 20.10 6.14
CA PRO A 174 -17.06 21.48 6.11
C PRO A 174 -15.95 22.37 5.54
N ALA A 175 -15.59 22.15 4.28
CA ALA A 175 -14.53 22.85 3.59
C ALA A 175 -15.12 23.56 2.37
N GLU A 176 -14.99 24.88 2.35
CA GLU A 176 -15.29 25.67 1.16
C GLU A 176 -14.45 25.17 -0.02
N LYS A 177 -14.95 25.38 -1.25
CA LYS A 177 -14.26 25.05 -2.51
C LYS A 177 -12.78 25.45 -2.50
N ARG A 178 -12.46 26.61 -1.90
CA ARG A 178 -11.09 27.13 -1.76
C ARG A 178 -10.19 26.20 -0.96
N THR A 179 -10.67 25.68 0.17
CA THR A 179 -9.91 24.78 1.06
C THR A 179 -9.59 23.46 0.36
N PHE A 180 -10.54 22.89 -0.37
CA PHE A 180 -10.29 21.71 -1.20
C PHE A 180 -9.25 22.00 -2.28
N TRP A 181 -9.35 23.15 -2.95
CA TRP A 181 -8.43 23.50 -4.03
C TRP A 181 -7.00 23.72 -3.51
N THR A 182 -6.84 24.44 -2.39
CA THR A 182 -5.53 24.63 -1.75
C THR A 182 -4.91 23.31 -1.30
N ARG A 183 -5.70 22.34 -0.83
CA ARG A 183 -5.17 21.02 -0.46
C ARG A 183 -4.76 20.20 -1.68
N PHE A 184 -5.52 20.28 -2.76
CA PHE A 184 -5.21 19.54 -3.99
C PHE A 184 -3.98 20.13 -4.73
N THR A 185 -3.81 21.46 -4.76
CA THR A 185 -2.64 22.09 -5.43
C THR A 185 -1.45 22.35 -4.52
N GLY A 186 -1.66 22.51 -3.22
CA GLY A 186 -0.66 22.99 -2.27
C GLY A 186 -0.05 21.93 -1.36
N ALA A 187 -0.57 20.70 -1.33
CA ALA A 187 0.05 19.63 -0.57
C ALA A 187 1.31 19.12 -1.30
N ALA A 188 2.46 19.14 -0.62
CA ALA A 188 3.76 18.71 -1.13
C ALA A 188 3.85 17.20 -1.51
N LYS A 189 2.74 16.46 -1.44
CA LYS A 189 2.61 15.04 -1.83
C LYS A 189 1.29 14.84 -2.60
N PRO A 190 1.29 14.97 -3.94
CA PRO A 190 0.07 14.78 -4.74
C PRO A 190 -0.44 13.33 -4.77
N THR A 191 0.37 12.38 -4.29
CA THR A 191 0.06 10.94 -4.29
C THR A 191 -0.69 10.47 -3.05
N SER A 192 -0.84 11.28 -2.00
CA SER A 192 -1.64 10.93 -0.83
C SER A 192 -2.84 11.86 -0.72
N PHE A 193 -3.97 11.45 -1.27
CA PHE A 193 -5.24 12.13 -0.99
C PHE A 193 -5.75 11.65 0.37
N SER A 194 -5.32 12.31 1.46
CA SER A 194 -5.88 12.08 2.78
C SER A 194 -7.08 13.01 3.00
N LEU A 195 -8.27 12.42 3.09
CA LEU A 195 -9.43 13.11 3.66
C LEU A 195 -9.13 13.45 5.12
N PRO A 196 -9.47 14.65 5.64
CA PRO A 196 -9.28 14.95 7.05
C PRO A 196 -10.09 13.98 7.90
N SER A 197 -9.47 13.47 8.97
CA SER A 197 -10.19 12.78 10.03
C SER A 197 -11.08 13.78 10.79
N PRO A 198 -12.28 13.37 11.25
CA PRO A 198 -13.17 14.24 12.00
C PRO A 198 -12.49 14.75 13.28
N PRO A 199 -12.86 15.96 13.76
CA PRO A 199 -12.28 16.54 14.97
C PRO A 199 -12.55 15.61 16.17
N GLY A 200 -11.48 15.10 16.80
CA GLY A 200 -11.54 14.23 17.97
C GLY A 200 -10.86 12.85 17.85
N SER A 201 -10.32 12.47 16.68
CA SER A 201 -9.52 11.24 16.53
C SER A 201 -8.04 11.49 16.84
N PRO A 202 -7.42 10.84 17.85
CA PRO A 202 -6.02 11.08 18.20
C PRO A 202 -4.99 10.57 17.19
N ASN A 203 -5.40 9.85 16.14
CA ASN A 203 -4.49 9.37 15.10
C ASN A 203 -5.20 9.39 13.74
N GLY A 204 -4.60 10.08 12.77
CA GLY A 204 -5.03 10.06 11.37
C GLY A 204 -4.77 8.70 10.74
N PHE A 205 -5.69 7.76 10.92
CA PHE A 205 -5.80 6.58 10.07
C PHE A 205 -6.80 6.88 8.95
N PRO A 206 -6.52 6.51 7.69
CA PRO A 206 -7.54 6.57 6.65
C PRO A 206 -8.67 5.61 7.04
N ILE A 207 -9.91 6.10 7.04
CA ILE A 207 -11.08 5.22 7.17
C ILE A 207 -11.00 4.23 6.00
N PRO A 208 -10.87 2.92 6.26
CA PRO A 208 -10.89 1.96 5.18
C PRO A 208 -12.28 2.02 4.51
N ILE A 209 -12.29 2.11 3.18
CA ILE A 209 -13.49 2.14 2.33
C ILE A 209 -14.43 0.94 2.63
N SER A 210 -13.92 -0.12 3.28
CA SER A 210 -14.69 -1.26 3.77
C SER A 210 -15.84 -0.92 4.72
N ARG A 211 -15.82 0.24 5.41
CA ARG A 211 -16.93 0.64 6.30
C ARG A 211 -18.11 1.31 5.60
N ILE A 212 -17.92 1.89 4.41
CA ILE A 212 -19.00 2.55 3.66
C ILE A 212 -19.87 1.51 2.94
N TRP A 213 -19.31 0.32 2.63
CA TRP A 213 -20.00 -0.73 1.87
C TRP A 213 -20.83 -1.72 2.69
N LEU A 214 -20.73 -1.71 4.03
CA LEU A 214 -21.42 -2.69 4.89
C LEU A 214 -22.90 -2.39 5.16
N ASN A 215 -23.44 -1.24 4.72
CA ASN A 215 -24.83 -0.84 4.97
C ASN A 215 -25.71 -0.78 3.70
N ALA A 216 -25.25 -1.27 2.55
CA ALA A 216 -26.11 -1.40 1.38
C ALA A 216 -27.01 -2.65 1.51
N PRO A 217 -28.35 -2.56 1.32
CA PRO A 217 -29.24 -3.71 1.39
C PRO A 217 -28.86 -4.75 0.32
N SER A 218 -28.76 -6.01 0.75
CA SER A 218 -28.36 -7.15 -0.09
C SER A 218 -29.29 -7.34 -1.29
N ALA A 219 -28.77 -7.15 -2.50
CA ALA A 219 -29.37 -7.70 -3.71
C ALA A 219 -28.91 -9.16 -3.87
N ASN A 220 -29.85 -10.09 -3.76
CA ASN A 220 -29.67 -11.50 -4.01
C ASN A 220 -29.07 -11.75 -5.41
N SER A 221 -27.87 -12.30 -5.46
CA SER A 221 -27.51 -13.26 -6.51
C SER A 221 -26.59 -14.32 -5.91
N SER A 222 -27.06 -15.56 -6.00
CA SER A 222 -26.40 -16.77 -5.55
C SER A 222 -25.07 -16.97 -6.28
N THR A 223 -24.10 -17.54 -5.54
CA THR A 223 -22.73 -17.93 -5.94
C THR A 223 -21.65 -16.85 -5.93
N ALA A 224 -21.36 -16.30 -4.75
CA ALA A 224 -20.01 -15.87 -4.38
C ALA A 224 -19.65 -16.53 -3.05
N LYS A 225 -18.88 -17.63 -3.08
CA LYS A 225 -18.26 -18.17 -1.88
C LYS A 225 -17.28 -17.13 -1.34
N SER A 226 -17.43 -16.82 -0.05
CA SER A 226 -16.75 -15.78 0.69
C SER A 226 -15.22 -15.84 0.55
N ALA A 227 -14.63 -14.82 -0.07
CA ALA A 227 -13.22 -14.47 0.12
C ALA A 227 -13.13 -13.51 1.31
N ASN A 228 -13.28 -14.05 2.51
CA ASN A 228 -12.93 -13.35 3.75
C ASN A 228 -11.74 -14.12 4.33
N THR A 229 -10.56 -13.86 3.77
CA THR A 229 -9.31 -14.46 4.24
C THR A 229 -8.34 -13.32 4.53
N PRO A 230 -7.85 -13.15 5.77
CA PRO A 230 -6.74 -12.24 6.04
C PRO A 230 -5.51 -12.69 5.22
N ALA A 231 -4.56 -11.80 5.02
CA ALA A 231 -3.32 -12.00 4.26
C ALA A 231 -2.45 -13.14 4.84
N THR A 232 -2.85 -14.39 4.65
CA THR A 232 -2.29 -15.57 5.35
C THR A 232 -1.86 -16.67 4.40
N ARG A 233 -1.28 -16.33 3.23
CA ARG A 233 -0.52 -17.29 2.40
C ARG A 233 0.66 -16.61 1.68
N ILE A 234 1.63 -16.09 2.43
CA ILE A 234 2.88 -15.56 1.87
C ILE A 234 4.00 -16.63 1.77
N CYS A 235 3.86 -17.82 2.39
CA CYS A 235 4.92 -18.84 2.34
C CYS A 235 4.44 -20.20 1.81
N PRO A 236 4.77 -20.50 0.55
CA PRO A 236 5.48 -21.76 0.26
C PRO A 236 6.84 -21.55 -0.44
N PHE A 237 7.37 -20.32 -0.46
CA PHE A 237 8.45 -19.89 -1.36
C PHE A 237 9.90 -20.04 -0.88
N ILE A 238 10.19 -20.96 0.03
CA ILE A 238 11.59 -21.27 0.38
C ILE A 238 11.81 -22.77 0.20
N SER A 239 12.15 -23.13 -1.03
CA SER A 239 12.89 -24.33 -1.39
C SER A 239 13.90 -23.97 -2.47
#